data_AF-A0A0U4XV23-F1
#
_entry.id   AF-A0A0U4XV23-F1
#
_cell.length_a   1.000
_cell.length_b   1.000
_cell.length_c   1.000
_cell.angle_alpha   90.00
_cell.angle_beta   90.00
_cell.angle_gamma   90.00
#
_symmetry.space_group_name_H-M   'P 1'
#
loop_
_entity.id
_entity.type
_entity.pdbx_description
1 polymer ?
#
loop_
_entity_poly.entity_id
_entity_poly.type
_entity_poly.pdbx_seq_one_letter_code
_entity_poly.pdbx_strand_id
1 'polypeptide(L)'
;MAMLRRLRPQTFCDLVIEVVVVRPGPGGMVHPYLRRRNGQEEINYRPELERVFGRTLGVPLSQEQVMELAILAANYTSSEAD
;
A
#
# COMPACT_ATOMS: atom_id res chain seq x y z
N MET A 1 -19.48 9.06 4.46
CA MET A 1 -19.56 7.67 4.98
C MET A 1 -18.19 7.30 5.55
N ALA A 2 -18.07 6.95 6.83
CA ALA A 2 -16.78 6.66 7.47
C ALA A 2 -16.09 5.41 6.86
N MET A 3 -14.79 5.50 6.57
CA MET A 3 -14.00 4.42 5.94
C MET A 3 -13.95 3.14 6.78
N LEU A 4 -14.00 3.25 8.12
CA LEU A 4 -14.03 2.13 9.06
C LEU A 4 -15.09 1.08 8.71
N ARG A 5 -16.28 1.55 8.32
CA ARG A 5 -17.40 0.66 7.97
C ARG A 5 -17.22 -0.06 6.63
N ARG A 6 -16.41 0.52 5.73
CA ARG A 6 -16.08 -0.06 4.41
C ARG A 6 -14.91 -1.03 4.50
N LEU A 7 -13.88 -0.69 5.29
CA LEU A 7 -12.67 -1.50 5.42
C LEU A 7 -12.89 -2.75 6.26
N ARG A 8 -13.71 -2.68 7.32
CA ARG A 8 -13.91 -3.79 8.29
C ARG A 8 -12.56 -4.41 8.71
N PRO A 9 -11.66 -3.61 9.31
CA PRO A 9 -10.29 -4.04 9.60
C PRO A 9 -10.28 -5.31 10.46
N GLN A 10 -9.47 -6.29 10.07
CA GLN A 10 -9.31 -7.58 10.78
C GLN A 10 -7.95 -7.69 11.47
N THR A 11 -6.99 -6.86 11.04
CA THR A 11 -5.61 -6.85 11.53
C THR A 11 -5.19 -5.45 11.96
N PHE A 12 -4.15 -5.35 12.77
CA PHE A 12 -3.54 -4.06 13.10
C PHE A 12 -3.03 -3.32 11.84
N CYS A 13 -2.53 -4.04 10.83
CA CYS A 13 -2.11 -3.45 9.57
C CYS A 13 -3.28 -2.75 8.85
N ASP A 14 -4.49 -3.33 8.89
CA ASP A 14 -5.68 -2.71 8.30
C ASP A 14 -5.98 -1.34 8.95
N LEU A 15 -5.82 -1.23 10.28
CA LEU A 15 -6.02 0.03 11.00
C LEU A 15 -4.99 1.10 10.62
N VAL A 16 -3.71 0.72 10.50
CA VAL A 16 -2.64 1.63 10.07
C VAL A 16 -2.92 2.15 8.65
N ILE A 17 -3.30 1.25 7.74
CA ILE A 17 -3.59 1.58 6.35
C ILE A 17 -4.79 2.51 6.24
N GLU A 18 -5.79 2.34 7.10
CA GLU A 18 -6.94 3.25 7.14
C GLU A 18 -6.53 4.70 7.41
N VAL A 19 -5.65 4.93 8.38
CA VAL A 19 -5.14 6.28 8.72
C VAL A 19 -4.38 6.89 7.54
N VAL A 20 -3.69 6.08 6.75
CA VAL A 20 -2.94 6.53 5.57
C VAL A 20 -3.89 6.87 4.41
N VAL A 21 -4.88 6.02 4.14
CA VAL A 21 -5.78 6.12 2.98
C VAL A 21 -6.84 7.23 3.12
N VAL A 22 -7.18 7.63 4.34
CA VAL A 22 -8.19 8.69 4.62
C VAL A 22 -7.66 10.12 4.36
N ARG A 23 -6.36 10.29 4.08
CA ARG A 23 -5.78 11.60 3.79
C ARG A 23 -6.31 12.17 2.46
N PRO A 24 -6.58 13.49 2.35
CA PRO A 24 -7.02 14.10 1.10
C PRO A 24 -5.93 13.98 0.02
N GLY A 25 -6.16 13.09 -0.95
CA GLY A 25 -5.42 12.89 -2.21
C GLY A 25 -6.42 12.69 -3.36
N PRO A 26 -6.06 12.12 -4.53
CA PRO A 26 -7.00 11.86 -5.64
C PRO A 26 -8.02 10.77 -5.26
N GLY A 27 -8.94 11.13 -4.36
CA GLY A 27 -9.83 10.28 -3.58
C GLY A 27 -11.25 10.23 -4.13
N GLY A 28 -11.40 9.88 -5.40
CA GLY A 28 -12.72 9.70 -6.03
C GLY A 28 -13.18 8.25 -6.17
N MET A 29 -12.28 7.27 -6.01
CA MET A 29 -12.54 5.87 -6.39
C MET A 29 -12.10 4.95 -5.25
N VAL A 30 -12.78 3.80 -5.11
CA VAL A 30 -12.41 2.75 -4.16
C VAL A 30 -10.88 2.54 -4.20
N HIS A 31 -10.22 2.62 -3.05
CA HIS A 31 -8.77 2.50 -2.99
C HIS A 31 -8.35 1.06 -3.41
N PRO A 32 -7.31 0.86 -4.24
CA PRO A 32 -6.87 -0.47 -4.68
C PRO A 32 -6.70 -1.47 -3.53
N TYR A 33 -6.25 -1.00 -2.37
CA TYR A 33 -6.17 -1.81 -1.14
C TYR A 33 -7.50 -2.46 -0.77
N LEU A 34 -8.61 -1.69 -0.78
CA LEU A 34 -9.93 -2.20 -0.42
C LEU A 34 -10.42 -3.25 -1.42
N ARG A 35 -10.20 -3.04 -2.73
CA ARG A 35 -10.59 -4.02 -3.75
C ARG A 35 -9.82 -5.32 -3.57
N ARG A 36 -8.50 -5.24 -3.41
CA ARG A 36 -7.63 -6.42 -3.22
C ARG A 36 -7.95 -7.16 -1.92
N ARG A 37 -8.17 -6.42 -0.83
CA ARG A 37 -8.56 -7.00 0.47
C ARG A 37 -9.89 -7.73 0.40
N ASN A 38 -10.84 -7.21 -0.39
CA ASN A 38 -12.15 -7.82 -0.62
C ASN A 38 -12.15 -8.86 -1.75
N GLY A 39 -11.00 -9.20 -2.33
CA GLY A 39 -10.91 -10.16 -3.45
C GLY A 39 -11.56 -9.68 -4.76
N GLN A 40 -11.78 -8.37 -4.91
CA GLN A 40 -12.36 -7.74 -6.10
C GLN A 40 -11.32 -7.39 -7.16
N GLU A 41 -10.03 -7.44 -6.81
CA GLU A 41 -8.89 -7.18 -7.68
C GLU A 41 -7.74 -8.10 -7.26
N GLU A 42 -7.03 -8.68 -8.22
CA GLU A 42 -5.84 -9.48 -7.92
C GLU A 42 -4.70 -8.61 -7.42
N ILE A 43 -3.88 -9.17 -6.54
CA ILE A 43 -2.66 -8.53 -6.09
C ILE A 43 -1.62 -8.72 -7.18
N ASN A 44 -1.06 -7.62 -7.68
CA ASN A 44 -0.05 -7.66 -8.73
C ASN A 44 1.20 -6.86 -8.32
N TYR A 45 2.30 -7.58 -8.15
CA TYR A 45 3.67 -7.08 -8.08
C TYR A 45 4.62 -8.24 -8.40
N ARG A 46 5.88 -7.92 -8.74
CA ARG A 46 6.89 -8.96 -8.97
C ARG A 46 7.29 -9.63 -7.65
N PRO A 47 7.62 -10.94 -7.61
CA PRO A 47 7.93 -11.66 -6.37
C PRO A 47 9.02 -11.00 -5.50
N GLU A 48 9.99 -10.31 -6.10
CA GLU A 48 11.07 -9.62 -5.38
C GLU A 48 10.56 -8.44 -4.54
N LEU A 49 9.36 -7.93 -4.84
CA LEU A 49 8.71 -6.80 -4.18
C LEU A 49 7.74 -7.24 -3.06
N GLU A 50 7.58 -8.54 -2.82
CA GLU A 50 6.75 -9.08 -1.72
C GLU A 50 7.13 -8.44 -0.38
N ARG A 51 8.43 -8.29 -0.11
CA ARG A 51 8.91 -7.70 1.15
C ARG A 51 8.54 -6.23 1.30
N VAL A 52 8.39 -5.51 0.19
CA VAL A 52 8.05 -4.08 0.16
C VAL A 52 6.54 -3.89 0.24
N PHE A 53 5.78 -4.59 -0.61
CA PHE A 53 4.36 -4.31 -0.83
C PHE A 53 3.39 -5.40 -0.36
N GLY A 54 3.87 -6.55 0.12
CA GLY A 54 3.02 -7.66 0.54
C GLY A 54 2.02 -7.25 1.62
N ARG A 55 2.51 -6.50 2.63
CA ARG A 55 1.69 -5.98 3.74
C ARG A 55 0.65 -4.94 3.30
N THR A 56 0.88 -4.25 2.18
CA THR A 56 -0.03 -3.24 1.64
C THR A 56 -0.76 -3.72 0.40
N LEU A 57 -0.76 -5.04 0.14
CA LEU A 57 -1.41 -5.68 -1.01
C LEU A 57 -1.01 -5.02 -2.34
N GLY A 58 0.26 -4.68 -2.52
CA GLY A 58 0.73 -4.05 -3.75
C GLY A 58 0.46 -2.54 -3.86
N VAL A 59 0.09 -1.87 -2.76
CA VAL A 59 -0.22 -0.43 -2.78
C VAL A 59 0.90 0.37 -2.10
N PRO A 60 1.53 1.34 -2.79
CA PRO A 60 2.56 2.18 -2.18
C PRO A 60 1.91 3.19 -1.22
N LEU A 61 2.16 3.04 0.08
CA LEU A 61 1.51 3.81 1.14
C LEU A 61 2.48 4.62 2.01
N SER A 62 3.77 4.28 2.02
CA SER A 62 4.79 5.03 2.76
C SER A 62 5.95 5.47 1.87
N GLN A 63 6.63 6.54 2.29
CA GLN A 63 7.86 6.99 1.66
C GLN A 63 8.95 5.90 1.72
N GLU A 64 9.06 5.21 2.86
CA GLU A 64 9.99 4.08 3.04
C GLU A 64 9.81 2.98 1.97
N GLN A 65 8.57 2.67 1.58
CA GLN A 65 8.30 1.70 0.51
C GLN A 65 8.80 2.18 -0.86
N VAL A 66 8.70 3.48 -1.13
CA VAL A 66 9.20 4.09 -2.38
C VAL A 66 10.73 4.04 -2.40
N MET A 67 11.37 4.36 -1.28
CA MET A 67 12.82 4.27 -1.13
C MET A 67 13.31 2.83 -1.32
N GLU A 68 12.66 1.86 -0.65
CA GLU A 68 13.03 0.45 -0.75
C GLU A 68 12.82 -0.09 -2.18
N LEU A 69 11.76 0.35 -2.87
CA LEU A 69 11.56 0.05 -4.28
C LEU A 69 12.70 0.60 -5.15
N ALA A 70 13.16 1.84 -4.92
CA ALA A 70 14.25 2.43 -5.71
C ALA A 70 15.56 1.64 -5.52
N ILE A 71 15.86 1.22 -4.30
CA ILE A 71 17.02 0.39 -4.00
C ILE A 71 16.91 -0.98 -4.69
N LEU A 72 15.75 -1.63 -4.59
CA LEU A 72 15.54 -2.98 -5.11
C LEU A 72 15.41 -3.06 -6.63
N ALA A 73 14.71 -2.12 -7.24
CA ALA A 73 14.37 -2.17 -8.66
C ALA A 73 15.36 -1.39 -9.54
N ALA A 74 15.97 -0.33 -9.01
CA ALA A 74 16.87 0.54 -9.75
C ALA A 74 18.33 0.48 -9.26
N ASN A 75 18.66 -0.37 -8.28
CA ASN A 75 19.98 -0.47 -7.67
C ASN A 75 20.51 0.87 -7.12
N TYR A 76 19.61 1.73 -6.66
CA TYR A 76 20.00 2.97 -6.00
C TYR A 76 20.65 2.67 -4.66
N THR A 77 21.63 3.48 -4.29
CA THR A 77 22.14 3.54 -2.91
C THR A 77 21.08 4.11 -1.98
N SER A 78 21.17 3.83 -0.67
CA SER A 78 20.25 4.42 0.31
C SER A 78 20.23 5.95 0.28
N SER A 79 21.35 6.59 -0.09
CA SER A 79 21.44 8.05 -0.23
C SER A 79 20.82 8.60 -1.50
N GLU A 80 20.70 7.81 -2.57
CA GLU A 80 20.02 8.20 -3.82
C GLU A 80 18.51 7.96 -3.75
N ALA A 81 18.07 7.12 -2.81
CA ALA A 81 16.68 6.74 -2.64
C ALA A 81 15.90 7.67 -1.69
N ASP A 82 16.58 8.37 -0.77
CA ASP A 82 16.01 9.33 0.20
C ASP A 82 15.66 10.69 -0.47
#